data_AF-A0AAD9ZPN8-F1
#
_entry.id   AF-A0AAD9ZPN8-F1
#
_cell.length_a   1.000
_cell.length_b   1.000
_cell.length_c   1.000
_cell.angle_alpha   90.00
_cell.angle_beta   90.00
_cell.angle_gamma   90.00
#
_symmetry.space_group_name_H-M   'P 1'
#
loop_
_entity.id
_entity.type
_entity.pdbx_description
1 polymer ?
#
loop_
_entity_poly.entity_id
_entity_poly.type
_entity_poly.pdbx_seq_one_letter_code
_entity_poly.pdbx_strand_id
1 'polypeptide(L)'
;MVLCIFSYFVGFQDSISSELLAINKACFLCSSNTDLQELEIEIVSDSSTAVSWINSDSFGSIVHVEMVYKIREFMRSHGRMRVSFSSRASNSFADNLAKKGSNREGDFVQWGNS
;
A
#
# COMPACT_ATOMS: atom_id res chain seq x y z
N MET A 1 5.38 6.20 -14.54
CA MET A 1 6.38 6.89 -13.68
C MET A 1 6.26 6.29 -12.28
N VAL A 2 7.36 5.93 -11.63
CA VAL A 2 7.33 5.45 -10.24
C VAL A 2 7.47 6.68 -9.34
N LEU A 3 6.45 6.94 -8.52
CA LEU A 3 6.37 8.14 -7.70
C LEU A 3 7.18 8.01 -6.39
N CYS A 4 7.03 6.88 -5.71
CA CYS A 4 7.68 6.59 -4.44
C CYS A 4 7.99 5.10 -4.34
N ILE A 5 9.13 4.79 -3.74
CA ILE A 5 9.54 3.45 -3.36
C ILE A 5 9.70 3.44 -1.85
N PHE A 6 9.11 2.46 -1.17
CA PHE A 6 9.33 2.28 0.25
C PHE A 6 9.36 0.79 0.60
N SER A 7 10.01 0.49 1.72
CA SER A 7 10.02 -0.83 2.33
C SER A 7 9.99 -0.64 3.84
N TYR A 8 9.20 -1.46 4.53
CA TYR A 8 9.02 -1.38 5.98
C TYR A 8 9.03 -2.78 6.59
N PHE A 9 9.74 -2.96 7.70
CA PHE A 9 9.75 -4.21 8.45
C PHE A 9 8.52 -4.28 9.36
N VAL A 10 7.60 -5.19 9.07
CA VAL A 10 6.32 -5.31 9.80
C VAL A 10 6.33 -6.39 10.91
N GLY A 11 7.48 -7.03 11.16
CA GLY A 11 7.59 -8.11 12.15
C GLY A 11 6.96 -9.42 11.69
N PHE A 12 6.61 -10.30 12.65
CA PHE A 12 5.90 -11.55 12.36
C PHE A 12 4.40 -11.29 12.20
N GLN A 13 3.98 -11.02 10.97
CA GLN A 13 2.57 -10.92 10.61
C GLN A 13 2.22 -11.89 9.48
N ASP A 14 0.94 -12.19 9.34
CA ASP A 14 0.46 -12.93 8.18
C ASP A 14 0.62 -12.09 6.90
N SER A 15 0.60 -12.79 5.76
CA SER A 15 0.80 -12.17 4.46
C SER A 15 -0.23 -11.08 4.16
N ILE A 16 -1.49 -11.24 4.55
CA ILE A 16 -2.55 -10.26 4.25
C ILE A 16 -2.39 -9.00 5.12
N SER A 17 -2.05 -9.17 6.39
CA SER A 17 -1.74 -8.04 7.27
C SER A 17 -0.58 -7.20 6.73
N SER A 18 0.45 -7.86 6.18
CA SER A 18 1.61 -7.18 5.58
C SER A 18 1.20 -6.36 4.33
N GLU A 19 0.33 -6.91 3.49
CA GLU A 19 -0.23 -6.23 2.31
C GLU A 19 -1.08 -5.01 2.69
N LEU A 20 -1.97 -5.17 3.68
CA LEU A 20 -2.82 -4.07 4.14
C LEU A 20 -1.97 -2.95 4.78
N LEU A 21 -0.93 -3.30 5.54
CA LEU A 21 0.02 -2.32 6.08
C LEU A 21 0.77 -1.57 4.97
N ALA A 22 1.23 -2.28 3.94
CA ALA A 22 1.91 -1.66 2.80
C ALA A 22 0.99 -0.66 2.10
N ILE A 23 -0.27 -1.03 1.84
CA ILE A 23 -1.26 -0.13 1.22
C ILE A 23 -1.55 1.08 2.13
N ASN A 24 -1.77 0.85 3.42
CA ASN A 24 -2.00 1.93 4.38
C ASN A 24 -0.83 2.93 4.40
N LYS A 25 0.41 2.43 4.38
CA LYS A 25 1.61 3.25 4.35
C LYS A 25 1.71 4.05 3.05
N ALA A 26 1.38 3.45 1.91
CA ALA A 26 1.32 4.16 0.64
C ALA A 26 0.30 5.31 0.68
N CYS A 27 -0.91 5.06 1.21
CA CYS A 27 -1.92 6.11 1.40
C CYS A 27 -1.39 7.25 2.27
N PHE A 28 -0.77 6.92 3.41
CA PHE A 28 -0.21 7.91 4.34
C PHE A 28 0.87 8.77 3.67
N LEU A 29 1.83 8.15 2.97
CA LEU A 29 2.90 8.86 2.27
C LEU A 29 2.35 9.79 1.19
N CYS A 30 1.35 9.33 0.43
CA CYS A 30 0.68 10.15 -0.57
C CYS A 30 -0.03 11.35 0.06
N SER A 31 -0.76 11.14 1.17
CA SER A 31 -1.48 12.20 1.87
C SER A 31 -0.58 13.25 2.53
N SER A 32 0.63 12.84 2.94
CA SER A 32 1.61 13.71 3.59
C SER A 32 2.37 14.60 2.61
N ASN A 33 2.26 14.32 1.30
CA ASN A 33 2.92 15.08 0.25
C ASN A 33 1.90 16.02 -0.43
N THR A 34 2.02 17.32 -0.16
CA THR A 34 1.12 18.36 -0.68
C THR A 34 1.08 18.41 -2.20
N ASP A 35 2.19 18.07 -2.87
CA ASP A 35 2.30 18.11 -4.33
C ASP A 35 1.44 17.03 -5.01
N LEU A 36 1.03 16.01 -4.25
CA LEU A 36 0.21 14.90 -4.74
C LEU A 36 -1.27 15.08 -4.48
N GLN A 37 -1.68 16.07 -3.68
CA GLN A 37 -3.08 16.26 -3.28
C GLN A 37 -4.00 16.55 -4.47
N GLU A 38 -3.48 17.18 -5.53
CA GLU A 38 -4.25 17.46 -6.75
C GLU A 38 -4.16 16.35 -7.79
N LEU A 39 -3.33 15.32 -7.59
CA LEU A 39 -3.14 14.26 -8.57
C LEU A 39 -4.09 13.08 -8.33
N GLU A 40 -4.42 12.37 -9.41
CA GLU A 40 -5.02 11.03 -9.29
C GLU A 40 -3.92 10.03 -8.93
N ILE A 41 -4.09 9.35 -7.80
CA ILE A 41 -3.11 8.41 -7.27
C ILE A 41 -3.68 7.01 -7.36
N GLU A 42 -2.95 6.13 -8.03
CA GLU A 42 -3.26 4.71 -8.09
C GLU A 42 -2.21 3.92 -7.30
N ILE A 43 -2.68 3.22 -6.27
CA ILE A 43 -1.88 2.27 -5.50
C ILE A 43 -2.14 0.88 -6.06
N VAL A 44 -1.09 0.23 -6.56
CA VAL A 44 -1.18 -1.11 -7.15
C VAL A 44 -0.63 -2.14 -6.17
N SER A 45 -1.40 -3.19 -5.88
CA SER A 45 -0.97 -4.35 -5.06
C SER A 45 -1.14 -5.65 -5.84
N ASP A 46 -0.29 -6.66 -5.58
CA ASP A 46 -0.44 -8.01 -6.12
C ASP A 46 -1.24 -8.94 -5.18
N SER A 47 -1.86 -8.39 -4.13
CA SER A 47 -2.79 -9.11 -3.27
C SER A 47 -4.24 -8.82 -3.68
N SER A 48 -4.80 -9.68 -4.52
CA SER A 48 -6.20 -9.58 -4.95
C SER A 48 -7.17 -9.60 -3.77
N THR A 49 -6.85 -10.32 -2.70
CA THR A 49 -7.61 -10.35 -1.45
C THR A 49 -7.62 -8.99 -0.76
N ALA A 50 -6.45 -8.38 -0.53
CA ALA A 50 -6.36 -7.08 0.13
C ALA A 50 -7.08 -5.99 -0.68
N VAL A 51 -6.86 -5.97 -2.00
CA VAL A 51 -7.54 -5.04 -2.92
C VAL A 51 -9.07 -5.24 -2.88
N SER A 52 -9.54 -6.49 -2.89
CA SER A 52 -10.96 -6.81 -2.79
C SER A 52 -11.57 -6.31 -1.49
N TRP A 53 -10.89 -6.47 -0.35
CA TRP A 53 -11.37 -5.95 0.92
C TRP A 53 -11.38 -4.44 0.95
N ILE A 54 -10.44 -3.75 0.32
CA ILE A 54 -10.45 -2.29 0.29
C ILE A 54 -11.58 -1.76 -0.59
N ASN A 55 -11.81 -2.38 -1.75
CA ASN A 55 -12.75 -1.88 -2.76
C ASN A 55 -14.19 -2.38 -2.60
N SER A 56 -14.45 -3.40 -1.78
CA SER A 56 -15.80 -3.91 -1.51
C SER A 56 -16.32 -3.46 -0.16
N ASP A 57 -17.57 -3.78 0.17
CA ASP A 57 -18.11 -3.57 1.53
C ASP A 57 -17.64 -4.65 2.51
N SER A 58 -17.04 -5.74 2.03
CA SER A 58 -16.58 -6.84 2.87
C SER A 58 -15.22 -6.55 3.51
N PHE A 59 -15.09 -6.83 4.80
CA PHE A 59 -13.83 -6.74 5.52
C PHE A 59 -13.05 -8.06 5.54
N GLY A 60 -13.67 -9.15 5.09
CA GLY A 60 -13.12 -10.50 5.12
C GLY A 60 -13.01 -11.08 6.54
N SER A 61 -12.06 -10.57 7.33
CA SER A 61 -11.73 -11.06 8.67
C SER A 61 -11.88 -9.97 9.72
N ILE A 62 -12.41 -10.34 10.90
CA ILE A 62 -12.64 -9.41 12.01
C ILE A 62 -11.36 -8.72 12.49
N VAL A 63 -10.22 -9.43 12.40
CA VAL A 63 -8.91 -8.92 12.84
C VAL A 63 -8.43 -7.77 11.94
N HIS A 64 -8.90 -7.73 10.69
CA HIS A 64 -8.46 -6.76 9.69
C HIS A 64 -9.43 -5.59 9.49
N VAL A 65 -10.60 -5.62 10.14
CA VAL A 65 -11.66 -4.60 10.00
C VAL A 65 -11.12 -3.19 10.23
N GLU A 66 -10.39 -2.98 11.32
CA GLU A 66 -9.88 -1.66 11.68
C GLU A 66 -8.92 -1.11 10.61
N MET A 67 -8.03 -1.95 10.09
CA MET A 67 -7.04 -1.56 9.09
C MET A 67 -7.69 -1.26 7.74
N VAL A 68 -8.60 -2.13 7.30
CA VAL A 68 -9.36 -1.94 6.07
C VAL A 68 -10.21 -0.66 6.17
N TYR A 69 -10.86 -0.42 7.31
CA TYR A 69 -11.65 0.78 7.54
C TYR A 69 -10.78 2.04 7.45
N LYS A 70 -9.62 2.06 8.14
CA LYS A 70 -8.66 3.16 8.07
C LYS A 70 -8.23 3.46 6.63
N ILE A 71 -7.89 2.42 5.84
CA ILE A 71 -7.49 2.62 4.43
C ILE A 71 -8.63 3.23 3.62
N ARG A 72 -9.85 2.70 3.76
CA ARG A 72 -11.02 3.23 3.06
C ARG A 72 -11.31 4.68 3.43
N GLU A 73 -11.19 5.03 4.71
CA GLU A 73 -11.36 6.40 5.19
C GLU A 73 -10.29 7.34 4.61
N PHE A 74 -9.03 6.91 4.56
CA PHE A 74 -7.96 7.65 3.89
C PHE A 74 -8.27 7.89 2.42
N MET A 75 -8.71 6.87 1.69
CA MET A 75 -9.07 7.01 0.28
C MET A 75 -10.29 7.92 0.07
N ARG A 76 -11.26 7.91 0.98
CA ARG A 76 -12.42 8.81 0.91
C ARG A 76 -12.05 10.26 1.20
N SER A 77 -11.16 10.50 2.17
CA SER A 77 -10.66 11.85 2.46
C SER A 77 -9.79 12.39 1.33
N HIS A 78 -9.02 11.53 0.68
CA HIS A 78 -8.26 11.82 -0.53
C HIS A 78 -9.02 11.30 -1.76
N GLY A 79 -10.13 11.96 -2.10
CA GLY A 79 -11.10 11.52 -3.12
C GLY A 79 -10.58 11.32 -4.56
N ARG A 80 -9.27 11.36 -4.78
CA ARG A 80 -8.56 11.05 -6.03
C ARG A 80 -7.63 9.82 -5.91
N MET A 81 -7.78 9.04 -4.84
CA MET A 81 -6.97 7.84 -4.60
C MET A 81 -7.75 6.56 -4.90
N ARG A 82 -7.13 5.64 -5.65
CA ARG A 82 -7.69 4.32 -5.94
C ARG A 82 -6.68 3.20 -5.67
N VAL A 83 -7.18 2.03 -5.31
CA VAL A 83 -6.37 0.82 -5.11
C VAL A 83 -6.77 -0.20 -6.18
N SER A 84 -5.80 -0.73 -6.92
CA SER A 84 -6.03 -1.71 -7.98
C SER A 84 -5.13 -2.94 -7.82
N PHE A 85 -5.60 -4.05 -8.38
CA PHE A 85 -4.86 -5.30 -8.38
C PHE A 85 -4.07 -5.45 -9.68
N SER A 86 -2.79 -5.82 -9.58
CA SER A 86 -2.00 -6.24 -10.74
C SER A 86 -1.22 -7.52 -10.44
N SER A 87 -1.21 -8.45 -11.40
CA SER A 87 -0.47 -9.71 -11.25
C SER A 87 1.05 -9.49 -11.27
N ARG A 88 1.79 -10.33 -10.53
CA ARG A 88 3.22 -10.23 -10.19
C ARG A 88 4.21 -9.91 -11.32
N ALA A 89 3.86 -10.14 -12.59
CA ALA A 89 4.74 -9.82 -13.71
C ALA A 89 5.10 -8.33 -13.80
N SER A 90 4.22 -7.43 -13.32
CA SER A 90 4.49 -5.99 -13.23
C SER A 90 5.04 -5.52 -11.87
N ASN A 91 4.99 -6.36 -10.83
CA ASN A 91 5.30 -5.99 -9.44
C ASN A 91 6.59 -6.63 -8.90
N SER A 92 7.41 -7.23 -9.78
CA SER A 92 8.67 -7.88 -9.41
C SER A 92 9.63 -6.94 -8.68
N PHE A 93 9.56 -5.64 -8.95
CA PHE A 93 10.34 -4.62 -8.26
C PHE A 93 9.92 -4.47 -6.79
N ALA A 94 8.62 -4.40 -6.50
CA ALA A 94 8.09 -4.32 -5.13
C ALA A 94 8.36 -5.60 -4.32
N ASP A 95 8.26 -6.77 -4.97
CA ASP A 95 8.55 -8.06 -4.32
C ASP A 95 10.04 -8.19 -3.95
N ASN A 96 10.93 -7.69 -4.82
CA ASN A 96 12.36 -7.60 -4.52
C ASN A 96 12.66 -6.61 -3.39
N LEU A 97 11.92 -5.50 -3.29
CA LEU A 97 12.02 -4.53 -2.20
C LEU A 97 11.60 -5.12 -0.86
N ALA A 98 10.46 -5.81 -0.80
CA ALA A 98 9.97 -6.46 0.41
C ALA A 98 10.98 -7.51 0.93
N LYS A 99 11.58 -8.28 0.02
CA LYS A 99 12.65 -9.25 0.36
C LYS A 99 13.90 -8.58 0.91
N LYS A 100 14.29 -7.41 0.40
CA LYS A 100 15.40 -6.62 0.94
C LYS A 100 15.09 -6.07 2.33
N GLY A 101 13.89 -5.54 2.55
CA GLY A 101 13.44 -5.08 3.88
C GLY A 101 13.45 -6.18 4.95
N SER A 102 13.11 -7.42 4.56
CA SER A 102 13.17 -8.58 5.45
C SER A 102 14.61 -8.97 5.85
N ASN A 103 15.64 -8.54 5.11
CA ASN A 103 17.04 -8.89 5.31
C ASN A 103 17.86 -7.87 6.14
N ARG A 104 17.20 -7.04 6.96
CA ARG A 104 17.81 -6.15 7.98
C ARG A 104 18.47 -4.84 7.49
N GLU A 105 18.16 -4.35 6.29
CA GLU A 105 18.63 -3.01 5.86
C GLU A 105 17.80 -1.83 6.41
N GLY A 106 16.72 -2.10 7.15
CA GLY A 106 15.90 -1.08 7.82
C GLY A 106 14.80 -0.49 6.94
N ASP A 107 13.92 0.29 7.57
CA ASP A 107 12.82 0.98 6.88
C ASP A 107 13.39 2.09 6.01
N PHE A 108 12.89 2.23 4.77
CA PHE A 108 13.28 3.34 3.93
C PHE A 108 12.14 3.81 3.02
N VAL A 109 12.23 5.08 2.65
CA VAL A 109 11.34 5.76 1.70
C VAL A 109 12.21 6.58 0.76
N GLN A 110 12.02 6.40 -0.54
CA GLN A 110 12.71 7.12 -1.60
C GLN A 110 11.69 7.61 -2.61
N TRP A 111 11.58 8.94 -2.75
CA TRP A 111 10.80 9.56 -3.81
C TRP A 111 11.59 9.53 -5.12
N GLY A 112 10.93 9.27 -6.25
CA GLY A 112 11.56 9.36 -7.56
C GLY A 112 11.83 10.82 -7.90
N ASN A 113 13.07 11.16 -8.27
CA ASN A 113 13.36 12.49 -8.82
C ASN A 113 12.72 12.58 -10.21
N SER A 114 11.83 13.55 -10.39
CA SER A 114 11.31 14.02 -11.69
C SER A 114 12.43 14.52 -12.59
#